data_AF-A0A925GB94-F1
#
_entry.id   AF-A0A925GB94-F1
#
_cell.length_a   1.000
_cell.length_b   1.000
_cell.length_c   1.000
_cell.angle_alpha   90.00
_cell.angle_beta   90.00
_cell.angle_gamma   90.00
#
_symmetry.space_group_name_H-M   'P 1'
#
loop_
_entity.id
_entity.type
_entity.pdbx_description
1 polymer ?
#
loop_
_entity_poly.entity_id
_entity_poly.type
_entity_poly.pdbx_seq_one_letter_code
_entity_poly.pdbx_strand_id
1 'polypeptide(L)' 'MLEKFDISIEVFKPGIQTQMEVLPVRKRYRILHNGLLFCTVKKIKGEYWCGLEGDLKQEIIEHCGKAIDEKLNKFHQFAF' A
#
# COMPACT_ATOMS: atom_id res chain seq x y z
N MET A 1 -11.62 1.68 -13.84
CA MET A 1 -10.55 2.51 -13.22
C MET A 1 -10.55 2.12 -11.75
N LEU A 2 -9.43 1.67 -11.16
CA LEU A 2 -9.41 1.35 -9.74
C LEU A 2 -9.55 2.67 -8.97
N GLU A 3 -10.61 2.78 -8.17
CA GLU A 3 -10.85 3.95 -7.33
C GLU A 3 -9.80 4.03 -6.22
N LYS A 4 -9.60 5.24 -5.67
CA LYS A 4 -8.78 5.43 -4.48
C LYS A 4 -9.38 4.64 -3.31
N PHE A 5 -8.53 4.09 -2.45
CA PHE A 5 -8.98 3.34 -1.28
C PHE A 5 -8.02 3.50 -0.11
N ASP A 6 -8.52 3.26 1.10
CA ASP A 6 -7.72 3.35 2.31
C ASP A 6 -7.23 1.99 2.78
N ILE A 7 -6.00 1.97 3.29
CA ILE A 7 -5.41 0.87 4.04
C ILE A 7 -5.09 1.33 5.47
N SER A 8 -5.09 0.38 6.40
CA SER A 8 -4.63 0.61 7.77
C SER A 8 -3.41 -0.25 7.98
N ILE A 9 -2.27 0.38 8.26
CA ILE A 9 -0.99 -0.33 8.43
C ILE A 9 -0.23 0.23 9.62
N GLU A 10 0.51 -0.66 10.29
CA GLU A 10 1.39 -0.31 11.39
C GLU A 10 2.79 -0.01 10.85
N VAL A 11 3.14 1.28 10.78
CA VAL A 11 4.39 1.74 10.14
C VAL A 11 5.25 2.58 11.07
N PHE A 12 4.65 3.48 11.84
CA PHE A 12 5.39 4.45 12.65
C PHE A 12 5.67 3.97 14.08
N LYS A 13 4.71 3.30 14.71
CA LYS A 13 4.79 2.84 16.09
C LYS A 13 4.15 1.46 16.23
N PRO A 14 4.82 0.51 16.90
CA PRO A 14 4.24 -0.79 17.17
C PRO A 14 2.89 -0.68 17.90
N GLY A 15 1.90 -1.47 17.49
CA GLY A 15 0.54 -1.44 18.00
C GLY A 15 -0.32 -0.25 17.54
N ILE A 16 0.21 0.69 16.75
CA ILE A 16 -0.55 1.83 16.24
C ILE A 16 -0.81 1.69 14.75
N GLN A 17 -2.07 1.36 14.45
CA GLN A 17 -2.61 1.37 13.11
C GLN A 17 -2.70 2.80 12.57
N THR A 18 -2.03 3.05 11.44
CA THR A 18 -2.07 4.32 10.74
C THR A 18 -2.89 4.18 9.46
N GLN A 19 -3.90 5.03 9.32
CA GLN A 19 -4.69 5.07 8.09
C GLN A 19 -3.91 5.79 6.99
N MET A 20 -3.83 5.18 5.82
CA MET A 20 -3.14 5.70 4.65
C MET A 20 -4.02 5.57 3.42
N GLU A 21 -3.97 6.59 2.57
CA GLU A 21 -4.68 6.61 1.30
C GLU A 21 -3.83 5.93 0.22
N VAL A 22 -4.44 5.06 -0.57
CA VAL A 22 -3.78 4.39 -1.70
C VAL A 22 -4.39 4.88 -3.00
N LEU A 23 -3.52 5.39 -3.87
CA LEU A 23 -3.83 5.79 -5.24
C LEU A 23 -3.22 4.79 -6.22
N PRO A 24 -4.04 3.95 -6.88
CA PRO A 24 -3.60 3.09 -7.96
C PRO A 24 -3.19 3.91 -9.18
N VAL A 25 -1.92 3.84 -9.59
CA VAL A 25 -1.40 4.54 -10.77
C VAL A 25 -0.77 3.53 -11.73
N ARG A 26 -1.52 3.17 -12.78
CA ARG A 26 -1.13 2.17 -13.79
C ARG A 26 -0.81 0.79 -13.16
N LYS A 27 0.48 0.50 -12.94
CA LYS A 27 1.00 -0.75 -12.37
C LYS A 27 1.71 -0.53 -11.02
N ARG A 28 1.41 0.59 -10.35
CA ARG A 28 2.01 1.01 -9.08
C ARG A 28 0.91 1.50 -8.15
N TYR A 29 1.20 1.53 -6.86
CA TYR A 29 0.33 2.05 -5.82
C TYR A 29 1.07 3.16 -5.09
N ARG A 30 0.56 4.39 -5.16
CA ARG A 30 1.08 5.51 -4.38
C ARG A 30 0.36 5.54 -3.04
N ILE A 31 1.11 5.48 -1.97
CA ILE A 31 0.58 5.51 -0.61
C ILE A 31 0.79 6.93 -0.08
N LEU A 32 -0.29 7.56 0.38
CA LEU A 32 -0.27 8.88 0.97
C LEU A 32 -0.63 8.81 2.45
N HIS A 33 -0.01 9.68 3.21
CA HIS A 33 -0.29 9.90 4.62
C HIS A 33 -0.50 11.39 4.82
N ASN A 34 -1.68 11.78 5.30
CA ASN A 34 -2.11 13.17 5.45
C ASN A 34 -1.95 13.99 4.14
N GLY A 35 -2.30 13.39 2.99
CA GLY A 35 -2.18 14.02 1.67
C GLY A 35 -0.76 14.12 1.10
N LEU A 36 0.28 13.69 1.85
CA LEU A 36 1.67 13.67 1.39
C LEU A 36 2.06 12.29 0.89
N LEU A 37 2.83 12.21 -0.19
CA LEU A 37 3.34 10.94 -0.71
C LEU A 37 4.27 10.30 0.31
N PHE A 38 3.84 9.18 0.90
CA PHE A 38 4.64 8.39 1.83
C PHE A 38 5.59 7.47 1.07
N CYS A 39 5.07 6.63 0.17
CA CYS A 39 5.87 5.76 -0.68
C CYS A 39 5.14 5.38 -1.96
N THR A 40 5.86 4.77 -2.90
CA THR A 40 5.25 4.17 -4.10
C THR A 40 5.61 2.71 -4.15
N VAL A 41 4.62 1.83 -4.02
CA VAL A 41 4.80 0.38 -4.05
C VAL A 41 4.54 -0.14 -5.46
N LYS A 42 5.37 -1.06 -5.95
CA LYS A 42 5.19 -1.78 -7.20
C LYS A 42 5.34 -3.28 -6.95
N LYS A 43 4.41 -4.07 -7.49
CA LYS A 43 4.50 -5.53 -7.47
C LYS A 43 5.28 -6.02 -8.70
N ILE A 44 6.35 -6.79 -8.50
CA ILE A 44 7.18 -7.37 -9.56
C ILE A 44 7.40 -8.85 -9.21
N LYS A 45 6.96 -9.77 -10.08
CA LYS A 45 7.09 -11.24 -9.88
C LYS A 45 6.60 -11.76 -8.51
N GLY A 46 5.60 -11.11 -7.91
CA GLY A 46 5.05 -11.49 -6.61
C GLY A 46 5.65 -10.74 -5.41
N GLU A 47 6.75 -10.01 -5.62
CA GLU A 47 7.43 -9.24 -4.58
C GLU A 47 7.10 -7.74 -4.68
N TYR A 48 7.20 -7.04 -3.55
CA TYR A 48 6.92 -5.61 -3.44
C TYR A 48 8.21 -4.79 -3.40
N TRP A 49 8.25 -3.74 -4.21
CA TRP A 49 9.40 -2.86 -4.36
C TRP A 49 8.99 -1.41 -4.22
N CYS A 50 9.83 -0.58 -3.60
CA CYS A 50 9.62 0.87 -3.63
C CYS A 50 10.08 1.44 -4.98
N GLY A 51 9.24 2.29 -5.57
CA GLY A 51 9.48 2.94 -6.86
C GLY A 51 10.04 4.36 -6.77
N LEU A 52 10.28 4.87 -5.55
CA LEU A 52 10.89 6.18 -5.28
C LEU A 52 12.00 5.98 -4.25
N GLU A 53 13.16 6.61 -4.49
CA GLU A 53 14.31 6.58 -3.59
C GLU A 53 13.94 7.24 -2.26
N GLY A 54 13.85 6.40 -1.24
CA GLY A 54 13.80 6.76 0.16
C GLY A 54 14.17 5.50 0.94
N ASP A 55 14.95 5.66 2.01
CA ASP A 55 15.45 4.59 2.88
C ASP A 55 14.34 3.89 3.70
N LEU A 56 13.20 3.59 3.06
CA LEU A 56 12.19 2.75 3.66
C LEU A 56 12.71 1.31 3.67
N LYS A 57 12.71 0.72 4.86
CA LYS A 57 13.04 -0.69 5.04
C LYS A 57 12.11 -1.55 4.19
N GLN A 58 12.68 -2.59 3.56
CA GLN A 58 11.96 -3.55 2.73
C GLN A 58 10.74 -4.17 3.44
N GLU A 59 10.85 -4.41 4.75
CA GLU A 59 9.76 -4.89 5.61
C GLU A 59 8.52 -3.99 5.56
N ILE A 60 8.70 -2.66 5.57
CA ILE A 60 7.60 -1.69 5.51
C ILE A 60 6.94 -1.76 4.13
N ILE A 61 7.73 -1.88 3.07
CA ILE A 61 7.24 -1.99 1.69
C ILE A 61 6.40 -3.25 1.53
N GLU A 62 6.83 -4.37 2.09
CA GLU A 62 6.07 -5.62 2.08
C GLU A 62 4.79 -5.54 2.90
N HIS A 63 4.82 -4.93 4.09
CA HIS A 63 3.62 -4.69 4.90
C HIS A 63 2.59 -3.87 4.12
N CYS A 64 3.03 -2.79 3.48
CA CYS A 64 2.18 -1.97 2.62
C CYS A 64 1.59 -2.80 1.46
N GLY A 65 2.42 -3.58 0.77
CA GLY A 65 2.01 -4.40 -0.36
C GLY A 65 0.98 -5.47 0.01
N LYS A 66 1.19 -6.16 1.14
CA LYS A 66 0.26 -7.17 1.66
C LYS A 66 -1.08 -6.54 2.03
N ALA A 67 -1.08 -5.39 2.72
CA ALA A 67 -2.31 -4.69 3.07
C ALA A 67 -3.12 -4.26 1.84
N ILE A 68 -2.43 -3.85 0.76
CA ILE A 68 -3.06 -3.56 -0.53
C ILE A 68 -3.69 -4.84 -1.12
N ASP A 69 -2.95 -5.94 -1.20
CA ASP A 69 -3.49 -7.22 -1.70
C ASP A 69 -4.70 -7.69 -0.89
N GLU A 70 -4.64 -7.64 0.43
CA GLU A 70 -5.75 -8.03 1.31
C GLU A 70 -7.00 -7.18 1.04
N LYS A 71 -6.83 -5.87 0.90
CA LYS A 71 -7.94 -4.96 0.60
C LYS A 71 -8.54 -5.29 -0.77
N LEU A 72 -7.70 -5.47 -1.80
CA LEU A 72 -8.14 -5.83 -3.15
C LEU A 72 -8.82 -7.20 -3.18
N ASN A 73 -8.31 -8.19 -2.45
CA ASN A 73 -8.92 -9.53 -2.35
C ASN A 73 -10.27 -9.49 -1.64
N LYS A 74 -10.42 -8.69 -0.58
CA LYS A 74 -11.72 -8.47 0.07
C LYS A 74 -12.73 -7.87 -0.90
N PHE A 75 -12.34 -6.91 -1.73
CA PHE A 75 -13.22 -6.38 -2.78
C PHE A 75 -13.67 -7.45 -3.79
N HIS A 76 -12.85 -8.47 -4.06
CA HIS A 76 -13.22 -9.57 -4.96
C HIS A 76 -14.03 -10.68 -4.27
N GLN A 77 -13.93 -10.84 -2.95
CA GLN A 77 -14.69 -11.86 -2.20
C GLN A 77 -16.18 -11.56 -2.05
N PHE A 78 -16.61 -10.31 -2.24
CA PHE A 78 -18.03 -9.92 -2.16
C PHE A 78 -18.73 -9.82 -3.54
N ALA A 79 -18.13 -10.37 -4.60
CA ALA A 79 -18.66 -10.31 -5.96
C ALA A 79 -19.45 -11.57 -6.40
N PHE A 80 -19.97 -12.37 -5.46
CA PHE A 80 -20.77 -13.57 -5.74
C PHE A 80 -22.13 -13.53 -5.04
#